data_AF-A0A4Q0PFL2-F1
#
_entry.id   AF-A0A4Q0PFL2-F1
#
_cell.length_a   1.000
_cell.length_b   1.000
_cell.length_c   1.000
_cell.angle_alpha   90.00
_cell.angle_beta   90.00
_cell.angle_gamma   90.00
#
_symmetry.space_group_name_H-M   'P 1'
#
loop_
_entity.id
_entity.type
_entity.pdbx_description
1 polymer ?
#
loop_
_entity_poly.entity_id
_entity_poly.type
_entity_poly.pdbx_seq_one_letter_code
_entity_poly.pdbx_strand_id
1 'polypeptide(L)'
;MNSSFFNQIKSHPLYARSQHWTGLISISGTAQVFIMLISLASGILVIRLLSTEEYALYTLANTMLGTIIALANAGIPIGVMSEGGKVWKDKKKMGMVFVTAFELRKIFGLVSLLIGIPILIYLLRLNGASWTMSVLIMIGLIPAFFSQISNSILEIAPKLTQHVVPLQKNQLAINAGRLVLLILLIFLFPFAYIAIIASTLPQVWGNIRLKKITNSSVDWEQQSDSEIKLRLVAKTKRILPEAIFYCLSGQLTVWLLSLFGSTDSVAQIGALGRLAMVMNIISVLFGMLIAPRFARLEADFSLLKRRYLQALLLVVVLFLGIIGVVYWFPSQILWILGAKYGDLEDEVVLAVIGSSLNLLSGIIYALYSSRGWIINPFLYIAISISSTIIAMLVLDITTLYGVLLLNIAIAVVQVITHYYYGLYKLYALKAES
;
A
#
# COMPACT_ATOMS: atom_id res chain seq x y z
N MET A 1 -34.61 -31.49 8.93
CA MET A 1 -34.17 -30.31 8.14
C MET A 1 -33.74 -30.78 6.77
N ASN A 2 -34.53 -30.46 5.74
CA ASN A 2 -34.54 -31.13 4.43
C ASN A 2 -33.29 -30.86 3.58
N SER A 3 -32.67 -31.93 3.09
CA SER A 3 -31.58 -31.94 2.10
C SER A 3 -31.95 -31.25 0.77
N SER A 4 -33.25 -31.12 0.45
CA SER A 4 -33.72 -30.42 -0.75
C SER A 4 -33.53 -28.90 -0.69
N PHE A 5 -33.61 -28.29 0.50
CA PHE A 5 -33.41 -26.84 0.68
C PHE A 5 -31.94 -26.44 0.48
N PHE A 6 -31.00 -27.25 0.99
CA PHE A 6 -29.57 -27.06 0.75
C PHE A 6 -29.20 -27.25 -0.73
N ASN A 7 -29.85 -28.16 -1.44
CA ASN A 7 -29.62 -28.37 -2.88
C ASN A 7 -30.20 -27.22 -3.73
N GLN A 8 -31.35 -26.65 -3.36
CA GLN A 8 -31.89 -25.45 -4.02
C GLN A 8 -31.01 -24.21 -3.81
N ILE A 9 -30.45 -24.01 -2.61
CA ILE A 9 -29.48 -22.94 -2.35
C ILE A 9 -28.22 -23.14 -3.18
N LYS A 10 -27.71 -24.37 -3.31
CA LYS A 10 -26.52 -24.68 -4.12
C LYS A 10 -26.71 -24.43 -5.62
N SER A 11 -27.94 -24.58 -6.14
CA SER A 11 -28.25 -24.34 -7.56
C SER A 11 -28.42 -22.86 -7.95
N HIS A 12 -28.50 -21.94 -6.97
CA HIS A 12 -28.74 -20.53 -7.28
C HIS A 12 -27.46 -19.83 -7.77
N PRO A 13 -27.49 -19.03 -8.85
CA PRO A 13 -26.30 -18.37 -9.40
C PRO A 13 -25.60 -17.42 -8.41
N LEU A 14 -26.33 -16.90 -7.42
CA LEU A 14 -25.76 -16.13 -6.31
C LEU A 14 -24.88 -16.98 -5.38
N TYR A 15 -25.21 -18.25 -5.18
CA TYR A 15 -24.41 -19.16 -4.35
C TYR A 15 -23.09 -19.50 -5.02
N ALA A 16 -23.09 -19.85 -6.31
CA ALA A 16 -21.87 -20.09 -7.09
C ALA A 16 -20.96 -18.85 -7.11
N ARG A 17 -21.56 -17.66 -7.28
CA ARG A 17 -20.82 -16.39 -7.20
C ARG A 17 -20.25 -16.13 -5.81
N SER A 18 -21.03 -16.37 -4.76
CA SER A 18 -20.59 -16.22 -3.37
C SER A 18 -19.44 -17.18 -3.07
N GLN A 19 -19.57 -18.46 -3.43
CA GLN A 19 -18.52 -19.47 -3.27
C GLN A 19 -17.23 -19.09 -4.00
N HIS A 20 -17.34 -18.55 -5.20
CA HIS A 20 -16.16 -18.08 -5.94
C HIS A 20 -15.46 -16.92 -5.21
N TRP A 21 -16.23 -15.94 -4.71
CA TRP A 21 -15.67 -14.82 -3.95
C TRP A 21 -15.07 -15.24 -2.62
N THR A 22 -15.74 -16.13 -1.87
CA THR A 22 -15.19 -16.67 -0.62
C THR A 22 -13.91 -17.46 -0.89
N GLY A 23 -13.85 -18.22 -1.98
CA GLY A 23 -12.62 -18.90 -2.40
C GLY A 23 -11.47 -17.93 -2.68
N LEU A 24 -11.72 -16.86 -3.46
CA LEU A 24 -10.69 -15.87 -3.79
C LEU A 24 -10.22 -15.08 -2.56
N ILE A 25 -11.16 -14.66 -1.70
CA ILE A 25 -10.84 -13.93 -0.46
C ILE A 25 -10.09 -14.84 0.50
N SER A 26 -10.50 -16.10 0.64
CA SER A 26 -9.82 -17.06 1.51
C SER A 26 -8.40 -17.33 1.03
N ILE A 27 -8.20 -17.65 -0.24
CA ILE A 27 -6.86 -17.94 -0.79
C ILE A 27 -5.96 -16.70 -0.70
N SER A 28 -6.48 -15.53 -1.06
CA SER A 28 -5.69 -14.29 -1.00
C SER A 28 -5.40 -13.89 0.44
N GLY A 29 -6.41 -13.96 1.32
CA GLY A 29 -6.29 -13.59 2.73
C GLY A 29 -5.29 -14.48 3.46
N THR A 30 -5.40 -15.80 3.29
CA THR A 30 -4.45 -16.77 3.86
C THR A 30 -3.03 -16.52 3.34
N ALA A 31 -2.84 -16.34 2.03
CA ALA A 31 -1.54 -16.00 1.48
C ALA A 31 -0.96 -14.70 2.07
N GLN A 32 -1.77 -13.66 2.25
CA GLN A 32 -1.34 -12.40 2.87
C GLN A 32 -0.96 -12.57 4.35
N VAL A 33 -1.69 -13.39 5.11
CA VAL A 33 -1.32 -13.73 6.49
C VAL A 33 0.05 -14.41 6.52
N PHE A 34 0.31 -15.40 5.65
CA PHE A 34 1.62 -16.04 5.56
C PHE A 34 2.73 -15.07 5.16
N ILE A 35 2.48 -14.19 4.17
CA ILE A 35 3.43 -13.17 3.76
C ILE A 35 3.77 -12.24 4.94
N MET A 36 2.77 -11.84 5.72
CA MET A 36 2.97 -10.99 6.90
C MET A 36 3.78 -11.70 7.99
N LEU A 37 3.48 -12.98 8.26
CA LEU A 37 4.24 -13.79 9.23
C LEU A 37 5.70 -13.98 8.81
N ILE A 38 5.96 -14.26 7.54
CA ILE A 38 7.33 -14.39 7.00
C ILE A 38 8.07 -13.05 7.08
N SER A 39 7.38 -11.94 6.78
CA SER A 39 7.95 -10.60 6.88
C SER A 39 8.28 -10.22 8.32
N LEU A 40 7.41 -10.57 9.27
CA LEU A 40 7.64 -10.39 10.69
C LEU A 40 8.84 -11.20 11.17
N ALA A 41 8.90 -12.48 10.83
CA ALA A 41 10.04 -13.36 11.15
C ALA A 41 11.35 -12.80 10.59
N SER A 42 11.32 -12.31 9.34
CA SER A 42 12.47 -11.65 8.70
C SER A 42 12.91 -10.41 9.47
N GLY A 43 11.98 -9.57 9.92
CA GLY A 43 12.27 -8.39 10.73
C GLY A 43 12.86 -8.73 12.10
N ILE A 44 12.29 -9.73 12.80
CA ILE A 44 12.80 -10.20 14.10
C ILE A 44 14.23 -10.72 13.97
N LEU A 45 14.54 -11.48 12.93
CA LEU A 45 15.90 -11.97 12.67
C LEU A 45 16.89 -10.82 12.47
N VAL A 46 16.52 -9.82 11.68
CA VAL A 46 17.37 -8.63 11.44
C VAL A 46 17.64 -7.88 12.74
N ILE A 47 16.61 -7.66 13.58
CA ILE A 47 16.76 -6.96 14.88
C ILE A 47 17.68 -7.73 15.83
N ARG A 48 17.58 -9.06 15.86
CA ARG A 48 18.34 -9.89 16.81
C ARG A 48 19.79 -10.12 16.42
N LEU A 49 20.08 -10.12 15.12
CA LEU A 49 21.40 -10.51 14.62
C LEU A 49 22.27 -9.30 14.23
N LEU A 50 21.68 -8.16 13.88
CA LEU A 50 22.43 -6.94 13.66
C LEU A 50 22.75 -6.25 14.98
N SER A 51 23.90 -5.57 15.04
CA SER A 51 24.17 -4.62 16.11
C SER A 51 23.18 -3.45 16.05
N THR A 52 23.06 -2.69 17.14
CA THR A 52 22.21 -1.50 17.21
C THR A 52 22.55 -0.47 16.14
N GLU A 53 23.84 -0.28 15.86
CA GLU A 53 24.35 0.62 14.80
C GLU A 53 23.95 0.13 13.40
N GLU A 54 24.23 -1.14 13.10
CA GLU A 54 23.89 -1.75 11.81
C GLU A 54 22.37 -1.77 11.56
N TYR A 55 21.59 -2.04 12.62
CA TYR A 55 20.14 -1.99 12.56
C TYR A 55 19.62 -0.57 12.27
N ALA A 56 20.25 0.47 12.85
CA ALA A 56 19.91 1.86 12.55
C ALA A 56 20.16 2.20 11.08
N LEU A 57 21.33 1.80 10.54
CA LEU A 57 21.66 2.00 9.12
C LEU A 57 20.70 1.23 8.19
N TYR A 58 20.37 -0.01 8.54
CA TYR A 58 19.38 -0.82 7.81
C TYR A 58 18.00 -0.14 7.77
N THR A 59 17.55 0.34 8.92
CA THR A 59 16.23 0.99 9.07
C THR A 59 16.19 2.29 8.26
N LEU A 60 17.24 3.10 8.34
CA LEU A 60 17.37 4.35 7.59
C LEU A 60 17.35 4.10 6.08
N ALA A 61 18.14 3.12 5.61
CA ALA A 61 18.20 2.76 4.20
C ALA A 61 16.85 2.27 3.65
N ASN A 62 16.13 1.42 4.38
CA ASN A 62 14.80 0.95 3.96
C ASN A 62 13.74 2.05 4.00
N THR A 63 13.82 2.96 4.97
CA THR A 63 12.92 4.11 5.05
C THR A 63 13.11 5.02 3.84
N MET A 64 14.36 5.36 3.51
CA MET A 64 14.69 6.13 2.32
C MET A 64 14.32 5.41 1.03
N LEU A 65 14.54 4.09 0.96
CA LEU A 65 14.10 3.29 -0.19
C LEU A 65 12.59 3.44 -0.42
N GLY A 66 11.78 3.36 0.64
CA GLY A 66 10.33 3.59 0.57
C GLY A 66 9.97 4.97 0.00
N THR A 67 10.62 6.02 0.51
CA THR A 67 10.43 7.41 0.02
C THR A 67 10.80 7.57 -1.45
N ILE A 68 11.95 7.04 -1.86
CA ILE A 68 12.42 7.13 -3.26
C ILE A 68 11.48 6.35 -4.19
N ILE A 69 10.96 5.20 -3.76
CA ILE A 69 9.96 4.43 -4.51
C ILE A 69 8.64 5.17 -4.66
N ALA A 70 8.17 5.83 -3.59
CA ALA A 70 6.94 6.63 -3.64
C ALA A 70 7.06 7.77 -4.67
N LEU A 71 8.19 8.48 -4.67
CA LEU A 71 8.51 9.53 -5.64
C LEU A 71 8.67 8.98 -7.06
N ALA A 72 9.31 7.83 -7.24
CA ALA A 72 9.52 7.23 -8.55
C ALA A 72 8.23 6.67 -9.17
N ASN A 73 7.33 6.16 -8.34
CA ASN A 73 6.05 5.64 -8.81
C ASN A 73 5.10 6.78 -9.21
N ALA A 74 5.07 7.92 -8.50
CA ALA A 74 4.31 9.16 -8.77
C ALA A 74 3.14 9.03 -9.79
N GLY A 75 2.21 8.11 -9.57
CA GLY A 75 1.05 7.93 -10.44
C GLY A 75 1.21 7.06 -11.71
N ILE A 76 2.41 6.58 -12.06
CA ILE A 76 2.61 5.62 -13.17
C ILE A 76 1.78 4.35 -12.96
N PRO A 77 1.83 3.64 -11.81
CA PRO A 77 1.00 2.46 -11.60
C PRO A 77 -0.51 2.75 -11.69
N ILE A 78 -0.95 3.92 -11.23
CA ILE A 78 -2.34 4.37 -11.31
C ILE A 78 -2.74 4.59 -12.78
N GLY A 79 -1.87 5.24 -13.56
CA GLY A 79 -2.05 5.43 -14.99
C GLY A 79 -2.13 4.10 -15.75
N VAL A 80 -1.25 3.15 -15.44
CA VAL A 80 -1.24 1.81 -16.05
C VAL A 80 -2.49 1.01 -15.66
N MET A 81 -2.93 1.07 -14.40
CA MET A 81 -4.18 0.43 -13.97
C MET A 81 -5.38 0.99 -14.75
N SER A 82 -5.43 2.31 -14.92
CA SER A 82 -6.51 3.02 -15.61
C SER A 82 -6.54 2.79 -17.12
N GLU A 83 -5.39 2.85 -17.80
CA GLU A 83 -5.34 2.60 -19.25
C GLU A 83 -5.41 1.10 -19.56
N GLY A 84 -4.67 0.28 -18.81
CA GLY A 84 -4.72 -1.19 -18.92
C GLY A 84 -6.09 -1.75 -18.60
N GLY A 85 -6.83 -1.14 -17.68
CA GLY A 85 -8.21 -1.51 -17.36
C GLY A 85 -9.18 -1.38 -18.54
N LYS A 86 -8.95 -0.44 -19.46
CA LYS A 86 -9.77 -0.26 -20.67
C LYS A 86 -9.48 -1.31 -21.74
N VAL A 87 -8.22 -1.78 -21.81
CA VAL A 87 -7.73 -2.67 -22.88
C VAL A 87 -7.37 -4.07 -22.39
N TRP A 88 -7.83 -4.46 -21.21
CA TRP A 88 -7.41 -5.70 -20.53
C TRP A 88 -7.67 -7.00 -21.32
N LYS A 89 -8.56 -6.97 -22.32
CA LYS A 89 -8.86 -8.10 -23.23
C LYS A 89 -7.93 -8.16 -24.44
N ASP A 90 -7.32 -7.04 -24.83
CA ASP A 90 -6.48 -6.91 -26.02
C ASP A 90 -5.00 -6.98 -25.61
N LYS A 91 -4.38 -8.13 -25.87
CA LYS A 91 -2.99 -8.43 -25.51
C LYS A 91 -2.00 -7.42 -26.11
N LYS A 92 -2.23 -6.94 -27.34
CA LYS A 92 -1.33 -5.99 -28.02
C LYS A 92 -1.46 -4.60 -27.42
N LYS A 93 -2.69 -4.12 -27.22
CA LYS A 93 -2.92 -2.82 -26.56
C LYS A 93 -2.42 -2.80 -25.12
N MET A 94 -2.60 -3.89 -24.38
CA MET A 94 -2.01 -4.06 -23.06
C MET A 94 -0.47 -4.02 -23.13
N GLY A 95 0.11 -4.66 -24.15
CA GLY A 95 1.54 -4.58 -24.49
C GLY A 95 2.06 -3.15 -24.59
N MET A 96 1.43 -2.34 -25.43
CA MET A 96 1.79 -0.91 -25.61
C MET A 96 1.75 -0.15 -24.28
N VAL A 97 0.71 -0.32 -23.47
CA VAL A 97 0.61 0.33 -22.14
C VAL A 97 1.77 -0.05 -21.23
N PHE A 98 2.12 -1.33 -21.15
CA PHE A 98 3.17 -1.83 -20.26
C PHE A 98 4.56 -1.41 -20.73
N VAL A 99 4.86 -1.53 -22.03
CA VAL A 99 6.16 -1.12 -22.59
C VAL A 99 6.39 0.38 -22.38
N THR A 100 5.40 1.22 -22.70
CA THR A 100 5.48 2.66 -22.46
C THR A 100 5.66 3.00 -20.98
N ALA A 101 4.96 2.31 -20.08
CA ALA A 101 5.11 2.53 -18.65
C ALA A 101 6.52 2.18 -18.14
N PHE A 102 7.11 1.08 -18.64
CA PHE A 102 8.47 0.69 -18.29
C PHE A 102 9.52 1.69 -18.79
N GLU A 103 9.33 2.30 -19.96
CA GLU A 103 10.19 3.37 -20.46
C GLU A 103 10.12 4.62 -19.57
N LEU A 104 8.91 5.10 -19.28
CA LEU A 104 8.72 6.26 -18.39
C LEU A 104 9.36 6.01 -17.03
N ARG A 105 9.19 4.80 -16.51
CA ARG A 105 9.72 4.44 -15.20
C ARG A 105 11.24 4.51 -15.12
N LYS A 106 11.98 4.23 -16.20
CA LYS A 106 13.44 4.42 -16.21
C LYS A 106 13.81 5.88 -15.95
N ILE A 107 13.09 6.81 -16.58
CA ILE A 107 13.32 8.26 -16.45
C ILE A 107 12.97 8.73 -15.04
N PHE A 108 11.74 8.48 -14.58
CA PHE A 108 11.29 8.89 -13.24
C PHE A 108 12.10 8.21 -12.13
N GLY A 109 12.52 6.95 -12.35
CA GLY A 109 13.37 6.23 -11.42
C GLY A 109 14.76 6.85 -11.30
N LEU A 110 15.37 7.24 -12.42
CA LEU A 110 16.69 7.89 -12.43
C LEU A 110 16.64 9.26 -11.75
N VAL A 111 15.62 10.08 -12.04
CA VAL A 111 15.42 11.38 -11.38
C VAL A 111 15.23 11.21 -9.87
N SER A 112 14.43 10.22 -9.45
CA SER A 112 14.19 9.97 -8.02
C SER A 112 15.45 9.49 -7.30
N LEU A 113 16.27 8.66 -7.95
CA LEU A 113 17.56 8.25 -7.39
C LEU A 113 18.56 9.41 -7.31
N LEU A 114 18.60 10.29 -8.31
CA LEU A 114 19.50 11.45 -8.32
C LEU A 114 19.25 12.36 -7.12
N ILE A 115 17.98 12.53 -6.73
CA ILE A 115 17.59 13.30 -5.54
C ILE A 115 17.78 12.48 -4.26
N GLY A 116 17.36 11.21 -4.26
CA GLY A 116 17.30 10.37 -3.07
C GLY A 116 18.65 9.88 -2.57
N ILE A 117 19.58 9.56 -3.47
CA ILE A 117 20.90 9.02 -3.12
C ILE A 117 21.74 10.03 -2.32
N PRO A 118 21.91 11.30 -2.74
CA PRO A 118 22.67 12.27 -1.96
C PRO A 118 22.12 12.46 -0.54
N ILE A 119 20.79 12.52 -0.41
CA ILE A 119 20.12 12.63 0.89
C ILE A 119 20.40 11.39 1.74
N LEU A 120 20.30 10.19 1.16
CA LEU A 120 20.61 8.95 1.88
C LEU A 120 22.07 8.89 2.34
N ILE A 121 23.04 9.24 1.47
CA ILE A 121 24.45 9.28 1.86
C ILE A 121 24.65 10.24 3.02
N TYR A 122 24.09 11.45 2.93
CA TYR A 122 24.19 12.44 4.00
C TYR A 122 23.64 11.90 5.32
N LEU A 123 22.45 11.28 5.30
CA LEU A 123 21.84 10.70 6.49
C LEU A 123 22.65 9.51 7.05
N LEU A 124 23.19 8.64 6.20
CA LEU A 124 24.06 7.53 6.64
C LEU A 124 25.33 8.05 7.32
N ARG A 125 25.97 9.07 6.73
CA ARG A 125 27.18 9.69 7.27
C ARG A 125 26.94 10.38 8.61
N LEU A 126 25.79 11.05 8.78
CA LEU A 126 25.37 11.61 10.06
C LEU A 126 25.16 10.53 11.14
N ASN A 127 24.72 9.34 10.75
CA ASN A 127 24.52 8.20 11.65
C ASN A 127 25.78 7.32 11.79
N GLY A 128 26.97 7.90 11.58
CA GLY A 128 28.25 7.23 11.84
C GLY A 128 28.71 6.22 10.78
N ALA A 129 27.96 6.02 9.67
CA ALA A 129 28.37 5.08 8.64
C ALA A 129 29.68 5.53 7.97
N SER A 130 30.62 4.61 7.77
CA SER A 130 31.80 4.85 6.94
C SER A 130 31.42 5.09 5.47
N TRP A 131 32.32 5.70 4.69
CA TRP A 131 32.12 5.86 3.25
C TRP A 131 31.96 4.53 2.53
N THR A 132 32.76 3.53 2.92
CA THR A 132 32.68 2.18 2.37
C THR A 132 31.32 1.55 2.66
N MET A 133 30.84 1.64 3.90
CA MET A 133 29.53 1.12 4.28
C MET A 133 28.40 1.81 3.52
N SER A 134 28.48 3.13 3.36
CA SER A 134 27.50 3.92 2.60
C SER A 134 27.43 3.46 1.14
N VAL A 135 28.58 3.22 0.51
CA VAL A 135 28.66 2.70 -0.87
C VAL A 135 28.09 1.28 -0.97
N LEU A 136 28.40 0.39 -0.02
CA LEU A 136 27.87 -0.97 0.00
C LEU A 136 26.35 -1.00 0.16
N ILE A 137 25.80 -0.15 1.03
CA ILE A 137 24.35 0.03 1.17
C ILE A 137 23.72 0.49 -0.15
N MET A 138 24.34 1.46 -0.85
CA MET A 138 23.84 1.91 -2.16
C MET A 138 23.85 0.79 -3.20
N ILE A 139 24.91 -0.02 -3.26
CA ILE A 139 25.01 -1.17 -4.17
C ILE A 139 23.87 -2.18 -3.90
N GLY A 140 23.51 -2.40 -2.63
CA GLY A 140 22.36 -3.24 -2.29
C GLY A 140 21.01 -2.61 -2.62
N LEU A 141 20.88 -1.29 -2.41
CA LEU A 141 19.62 -0.55 -2.49
C LEU A 141 19.20 -0.23 -3.92
N ILE A 142 20.11 0.16 -4.82
CA ILE A 142 19.77 0.56 -6.19
C ILE A 142 19.07 -0.59 -6.97
N PRO A 143 19.57 -1.84 -6.95
CA PRO A 143 18.85 -2.93 -7.59
C PRO A 143 17.55 -3.27 -6.86
N ALA A 144 17.49 -3.12 -5.53
CA ALA A 144 16.25 -3.28 -4.75
C ALA A 144 15.18 -2.30 -5.24
N PHE A 145 15.56 -1.04 -5.39
CA PHE A 145 14.73 0.04 -5.91
C PHE A 145 14.18 -0.31 -7.29
N PHE A 146 15.04 -0.57 -8.28
CA PHE A 146 14.59 -0.94 -9.62
C PHE A 146 13.74 -2.21 -9.62
N SER A 147 13.98 -3.15 -8.72
CA SER A 147 13.16 -4.34 -8.59
C SER A 147 11.75 -4.00 -8.06
N GLN A 148 11.63 -3.18 -7.02
CA GLN A 148 10.31 -2.85 -6.44
C GLN A 148 9.44 -2.00 -7.38
N ILE A 149 10.01 -1.00 -8.05
CA ILE A 149 9.25 -0.23 -9.05
C ILE A 149 8.90 -1.09 -10.29
N SER A 150 9.61 -2.20 -10.56
CA SER A 150 9.22 -3.16 -11.61
C SER A 150 8.05 -4.01 -11.19
N ASN A 151 8.09 -4.47 -9.95
CA ASN A 151 7.03 -5.26 -9.38
C ASN A 151 5.70 -4.49 -9.41
N SER A 152 5.71 -3.19 -9.05
CA SER A 152 4.49 -2.37 -9.00
C SER A 152 3.72 -2.32 -10.33
N ILE A 153 4.42 -2.34 -11.48
CA ILE A 153 3.81 -2.40 -12.81
C ILE A 153 3.43 -3.83 -13.18
N LEU A 154 4.35 -4.79 -13.00
CA LEU A 154 4.14 -6.18 -13.42
C LEU A 154 2.94 -6.83 -12.73
N GLU A 155 2.64 -6.46 -11.49
CA GLU A 155 1.50 -6.98 -10.76
C GLU A 155 0.14 -6.51 -11.33
N ILE A 156 0.12 -5.42 -12.11
CA ILE A 156 -1.14 -4.85 -12.63
C ILE A 156 -1.79 -5.81 -13.64
N ALA A 157 -1.03 -6.48 -14.51
CA ALA A 157 -1.57 -7.41 -15.49
C ALA A 157 -2.30 -8.61 -14.85
N PRO A 158 -1.69 -9.38 -13.92
CA PRO A 158 -2.40 -10.46 -13.23
C PRO A 158 -3.52 -9.95 -12.32
N LYS A 159 -3.41 -8.72 -11.77
CA LYS A 159 -4.52 -8.07 -11.05
C LYS A 159 -5.70 -7.78 -11.99
N LEU A 160 -5.48 -7.19 -13.15
CA LEU A 160 -6.54 -6.89 -14.12
C LEU A 160 -7.18 -8.16 -14.72
N THR A 161 -6.36 -9.15 -15.04
CA THR A 161 -6.86 -10.44 -15.58
C THR A 161 -7.35 -11.40 -14.50
N GLN A 162 -7.19 -11.05 -13.22
CA GLN A 162 -7.59 -11.84 -12.05
C GLN A 162 -6.89 -13.21 -11.95
N HIS A 163 -5.64 -13.30 -12.43
CA HIS A 163 -4.72 -14.41 -12.18
C HIS A 163 -4.12 -14.31 -10.77
N VAL A 164 -4.99 -14.38 -9.76
CA VAL A 164 -4.64 -14.13 -8.35
C VAL A 164 -3.71 -15.19 -7.77
N VAL A 165 -3.94 -16.47 -8.09
CA VAL A 165 -3.15 -17.58 -7.52
C VAL A 165 -1.68 -17.53 -7.97
N PRO A 166 -1.35 -17.38 -9.27
CA PRO A 166 0.04 -17.19 -9.70
C PRO A 166 0.72 -15.98 -9.05
N LEU A 167 0.00 -14.87 -8.89
CA LEU A 167 0.51 -13.66 -8.24
C LEU A 167 0.85 -13.92 -6.76
N GLN A 168 -0.07 -14.51 -6.00
CA GLN A 168 0.14 -14.84 -4.58
C GLN A 168 1.28 -15.85 -4.39
N LYS A 169 1.36 -16.89 -5.23
CA LYS A 169 2.48 -17.86 -5.21
C LYS A 169 3.82 -17.18 -5.46
N ASN A 170 3.86 -16.20 -6.36
CA ASN A 170 5.07 -15.44 -6.62
C ASN A 170 5.46 -14.57 -5.41
N GLN A 171 4.51 -13.83 -4.83
CA GLN A 171 4.75 -13.01 -3.64
C GLN A 171 5.21 -13.84 -2.43
N LEU A 172 4.58 -14.99 -2.20
CA LEU A 172 4.98 -15.91 -1.15
C LEU A 172 6.41 -16.44 -1.37
N ALA A 173 6.75 -16.81 -2.61
CA ALA A 173 8.08 -17.30 -2.95
C ALA A 173 9.17 -16.22 -2.79
N ILE A 174 8.88 -14.96 -3.11
CA ILE A 174 9.79 -13.83 -2.86
C ILE A 174 10.06 -13.68 -1.36
N ASN A 175 9.01 -13.67 -0.54
CA ASN A 175 9.14 -13.49 0.91
C ASN A 175 9.84 -14.68 1.57
N ALA A 176 9.50 -15.91 1.18
CA ALA A 176 10.19 -17.11 1.65
C ALA A 176 11.68 -17.10 1.25
N GLY A 177 11.97 -16.74 -0.01
CA GLY A 177 13.35 -16.59 -0.48
C GLY A 177 14.14 -15.55 0.31
N ARG A 178 13.51 -14.41 0.65
CA ARG A 178 14.12 -13.39 1.52
C ARG A 178 14.44 -13.98 2.88
N LEU A 179 13.51 -14.66 3.53
CA LEU A 179 13.74 -15.26 4.84
C LEU A 179 14.90 -16.26 4.81
N VAL A 180 14.93 -17.16 3.81
CA VAL A 180 16.00 -18.15 3.64
C VAL A 180 17.36 -17.47 3.46
N LEU A 181 17.45 -16.48 2.57
CA LEU A 181 18.71 -15.76 2.36
C LEU A 181 19.15 -14.95 3.57
N LEU A 182 18.20 -14.35 4.32
CA LEU A 182 18.52 -13.65 5.56
C LEU A 182 19.12 -14.61 6.60
N ILE A 183 18.51 -15.78 6.79
CA ILE A 183 19.01 -16.80 7.72
C ILE A 183 20.43 -17.23 7.34
N LEU A 184 20.69 -17.47 6.06
CA LEU A 184 21.99 -17.92 5.58
C LEU A 184 23.08 -16.83 5.66
N LEU A 185 22.75 -15.60 5.26
CA LEU A 185 23.75 -14.55 5.08
C LEU A 185 24.00 -13.72 6.34
N ILE A 186 22.96 -13.35 7.10
CA ILE A 186 23.12 -12.46 8.26
C ILE A 186 23.84 -13.18 9.40
N PHE A 187 23.63 -14.50 9.55
CA PHE A 187 24.33 -15.27 10.57
C PHE A 187 25.86 -15.26 10.35
N LEU A 188 26.30 -15.29 9.08
CA LEU A 188 27.71 -15.26 8.72
C LEU A 188 28.28 -13.83 8.71
N PHE A 189 27.46 -12.85 8.31
CA PHE A 189 27.88 -11.48 8.10
C PHE A 189 26.78 -10.51 8.55
N PRO A 190 26.80 -10.05 9.82
CA PRO A 190 25.76 -9.21 10.40
C PRO A 190 25.91 -7.73 10.01
N PHE A 191 25.86 -7.45 8.70
CA PHE A 191 25.94 -6.09 8.16
C PHE A 191 24.63 -5.68 7.45
N ALA A 192 24.27 -4.40 7.55
CA ALA A 192 23.03 -3.85 7.01
C ALA A 192 22.90 -4.03 5.49
N TYR A 193 23.99 -3.84 4.73
CA TYR A 193 23.95 -3.99 3.28
C TYR A 193 23.66 -5.44 2.84
N ILE A 194 24.07 -6.43 3.65
CA ILE A 194 23.80 -7.85 3.39
C ILE A 194 22.33 -8.16 3.63
N ALA A 195 21.75 -7.60 4.69
CA ALA A 195 20.31 -7.70 4.94
C ALA A 195 19.49 -7.09 3.79
N ILE A 196 19.94 -5.98 3.21
CA ILE A 196 19.30 -5.37 2.03
C ILE A 196 19.45 -6.30 0.81
N ILE A 197 20.66 -6.79 0.50
CA ILE A 197 20.91 -7.69 -0.64
C ILE A 197 20.09 -8.97 -0.54
N ALA A 198 19.95 -9.54 0.66
CA ALA A 198 19.15 -10.73 0.91
C ALA A 198 17.66 -10.53 0.56
N SER A 199 17.15 -9.29 0.61
CA SER A 199 15.80 -8.96 0.14
C SER A 199 15.73 -8.68 -1.38
N THR A 200 16.83 -8.20 -1.96
CA THR A 200 16.92 -7.80 -3.36
C THR A 200 16.92 -8.99 -4.32
N LEU A 201 17.72 -10.02 -4.04
CA LEU A 201 17.87 -11.17 -4.95
C LEU A 201 16.54 -11.92 -5.20
N PRO A 202 15.75 -12.27 -4.16
CA PRO A 202 14.46 -12.93 -4.35
C PRO A 202 13.47 -12.04 -5.09
N GLN A 203 13.50 -10.72 -4.86
CA GLN A 203 12.63 -9.77 -5.56
C GLN A 203 12.97 -9.70 -7.06
N VAL A 204 14.25 -9.68 -7.43
CA VAL A 204 14.68 -9.71 -8.84
C VAL A 204 14.22 -11.01 -9.52
N TRP A 205 14.45 -12.16 -8.87
CA TRP A 205 13.96 -13.44 -9.37
C TRP A 205 12.43 -13.46 -9.52
N GLY A 206 11.72 -12.95 -8.52
CA GLY A 206 10.26 -12.84 -8.51
C GLY A 206 9.73 -11.95 -9.64
N ASN A 207 10.42 -10.87 -9.99
CA ASN A 207 10.06 -10.04 -11.13
C ASN A 207 10.23 -10.74 -12.47
N ILE A 208 11.30 -11.52 -12.63
CA ILE A 208 11.53 -12.32 -13.85
C ILE A 208 10.38 -13.33 -14.00
N ARG A 209 10.01 -14.00 -12.92
CA ARG A 209 8.88 -14.95 -12.91
C ARG A 209 7.55 -14.24 -13.17
N LEU A 210 7.34 -13.06 -12.58
CA LEU A 210 6.13 -12.27 -12.79
C LEU A 210 6.02 -11.79 -14.24
N LYS A 211 7.12 -11.38 -14.87
CA LYS A 211 7.15 -11.07 -16.31
C LYS A 211 6.68 -12.26 -17.14
N LYS A 212 7.14 -13.48 -16.84
CA LYS A 212 6.65 -14.72 -17.50
C LYS A 212 5.14 -14.91 -17.30
N ILE A 213 4.61 -14.66 -16.10
CA ILE A 213 3.15 -14.73 -15.83
C ILE A 213 2.40 -13.72 -16.72
N THR A 214 2.93 -12.52 -16.89
CA THR A 214 2.30 -11.47 -17.70
C THR A 214 2.28 -11.76 -19.20
N ASN A 215 3.17 -12.62 -19.74
CA ASN A 215 3.22 -12.95 -21.18
C ASN A 215 1.91 -13.54 -21.72
N SER A 216 1.08 -14.12 -20.85
CA SER A 216 -0.27 -14.59 -21.20
C SER A 216 -1.20 -13.46 -21.63
N SER A 217 -1.01 -12.26 -21.08
CA SER A 217 -1.95 -11.14 -21.15
C SER A 217 -1.34 -9.84 -21.70
N VAL A 218 -0.01 -9.79 -21.83
CA VAL A 218 0.77 -8.64 -22.29
C VAL A 218 1.68 -9.09 -23.42
N ASP A 219 1.64 -8.39 -24.54
CA ASP A 219 2.61 -8.54 -25.63
C ASP A 219 3.81 -7.60 -25.42
N TRP A 220 4.95 -8.16 -25.05
CA TRP A 220 6.16 -7.39 -24.75
C TRP A 220 6.97 -6.99 -26.00
N GLU A 221 6.57 -7.46 -27.19
CA GLU A 221 7.21 -7.13 -28.46
C GLU A 221 6.66 -5.83 -29.07
N GLN A 222 5.62 -5.26 -28.44
CA GLN A 222 5.05 -3.98 -28.85
C GLN A 222 6.03 -2.83 -28.60
N GLN A 223 5.90 -1.78 -29.42
CA GLN A 223 6.65 -0.56 -29.23
C GLN A 223 5.91 0.40 -28.31
N SER A 224 6.66 1.33 -27.74
CA SER A 224 6.10 2.39 -26.90
C SER A 224 5.24 3.34 -27.75
N ASP A 225 4.06 3.63 -27.23
CA ASP A 225 3.09 4.50 -27.89
C ASP A 225 3.16 5.94 -27.32
N SER A 226 3.29 6.91 -28.22
CA SER A 226 3.43 8.33 -27.86
C SER A 226 2.17 8.93 -27.22
N GLU A 227 0.97 8.48 -27.61
CA GLU A 227 -0.28 8.99 -27.05
C GLU A 227 -0.50 8.47 -25.63
N ILE A 228 -0.25 7.18 -25.41
CA ILE A 228 -0.25 6.57 -24.07
C ILE A 228 0.82 7.25 -23.20
N LYS A 229 2.02 7.51 -23.74
CA LYS A 229 3.09 8.21 -23.02
C LYS A 229 2.64 9.58 -22.53
N LEU A 230 2.03 10.38 -23.40
CA LEU A 230 1.49 11.70 -23.06
C LEU A 230 0.44 11.61 -21.95
N ARG A 231 -0.50 10.66 -22.06
CA ARG A 231 -1.54 10.44 -21.04
C ARG A 231 -0.96 10.03 -19.69
N LEU A 232 0.01 9.11 -19.68
CA LEU A 232 0.68 8.67 -18.46
C LEU A 232 1.48 9.81 -17.80
N VAL A 233 2.26 10.57 -18.57
CA VAL A 233 3.01 11.73 -18.07
C VAL A 233 2.07 12.80 -17.51
N ALA A 234 0.96 13.08 -18.18
CA ALA A 234 -0.03 14.05 -17.67
C ALA A 234 -0.62 13.63 -16.33
N LYS A 235 -0.98 12.34 -16.17
CA LYS A 235 -1.46 11.80 -14.89
C LYS A 235 -0.37 11.86 -13.81
N THR A 236 0.85 11.47 -14.14
CA THR A 236 2.00 11.51 -13.23
C THR A 236 2.29 12.92 -12.74
N LYS A 237 2.36 13.91 -13.64
CA LYS A 237 2.58 15.33 -13.28
C LYS A 237 1.50 15.85 -12.33
N ARG A 238 0.26 15.38 -12.50
CA ARG A 238 -0.86 15.78 -11.63
C ARG A 238 -0.81 15.13 -10.25
N ILE A 239 -0.29 13.91 -10.13
CA ILE A 239 -0.19 13.17 -8.86
C ILE A 239 1.09 13.54 -8.10
N LEU A 240 2.15 13.96 -8.80
CA LEU A 240 3.46 14.21 -8.21
C LEU A 240 3.45 15.14 -6.98
N PRO A 241 2.75 16.30 -6.97
CA PRO A 241 2.73 17.16 -5.79
C PRO A 241 2.08 16.47 -4.57
N GLU A 242 1.02 15.70 -4.79
CA GLU A 242 0.35 14.91 -3.75
C GLU A 242 1.30 13.82 -3.21
N ALA A 243 2.07 13.16 -4.09
CA ALA A 243 3.06 12.16 -3.69
C ALA A 243 4.19 12.76 -2.84
N ILE A 244 4.68 13.96 -3.21
CA ILE A 244 5.68 14.70 -2.42
C ILE A 244 5.11 15.05 -1.05
N PHE A 245 3.90 15.58 -1.00
CA PHE A 245 3.22 15.90 0.25
C PHE A 245 3.07 14.65 1.14
N TYR A 246 2.64 13.52 0.58
CA TYR A 246 2.45 12.28 1.33
C TYR A 246 3.76 11.74 1.93
N CYS A 247 4.88 11.88 1.22
CA CYS A 247 6.20 11.50 1.74
C CYS A 247 6.59 12.31 2.99
N LEU A 248 6.18 13.57 3.06
CA LEU A 248 6.44 14.46 4.19
C LEU A 248 5.40 14.27 5.31
N SER A 249 4.12 14.16 4.95
CA SER A 249 3.01 14.09 5.91
C SER A 249 2.95 12.76 6.67
N GLY A 250 3.46 11.67 6.09
CA GLY A 250 3.43 10.34 6.70
C GLY A 250 4.16 10.22 8.04
N GLN A 251 5.07 11.15 8.35
CA GLN A 251 5.81 11.18 9.63
C GLN A 251 5.28 12.23 10.61
N LEU A 252 4.23 12.97 10.23
CA LEU A 252 3.74 14.11 10.99
C LEU A 252 3.27 13.71 12.39
N THR A 253 2.56 12.60 12.55
CA THR A 253 2.12 12.12 13.87
C THR A 253 3.30 11.82 14.80
N VAL A 254 4.37 11.22 14.28
CA VAL A 254 5.58 10.92 15.06
C VAL A 254 6.30 12.21 15.44
N TRP A 255 6.39 13.18 14.53
CA TRP A 255 7.00 14.47 14.80
C TRP A 255 6.22 15.26 15.85
N LEU A 256 4.89 15.32 15.74
CA LEU A 256 4.05 16.00 16.72
C LEU A 256 4.24 15.41 18.12
N LEU A 257 4.20 14.10 18.27
CA LEU A 257 4.41 13.46 19.58
C LEU A 257 5.83 13.61 20.09
N SER A 258 6.83 13.59 19.22
CA SER A 258 8.22 13.80 19.62
C SER A 258 8.48 15.24 20.11
N LEU A 259 7.68 16.21 19.66
CA LEU A 259 7.82 17.63 20.03
C LEU A 259 6.92 18.01 21.20
N PHE A 260 5.70 17.48 21.26
CA PHE A 260 4.66 17.90 22.20
C PHE A 260 4.22 16.82 23.19
N GLY A 261 4.51 15.55 22.91
CA GLY A 261 4.09 14.41 23.73
C GLY A 261 5.20 13.89 24.67
N SER A 262 4.82 12.95 25.54
CA SER A 262 5.76 12.23 26.39
C SER A 262 6.43 11.07 25.64
N THR A 263 7.59 10.61 26.12
CA THR A 263 8.26 9.41 25.61
C THR A 263 7.37 8.17 25.69
N ASP A 264 6.52 8.08 26.71
CA ASP A 264 5.55 6.99 26.87
C ASP A 264 4.45 7.07 25.80
N SER A 265 3.92 8.26 25.52
CA SER A 265 2.92 8.47 24.45
C SER A 265 3.45 8.05 23.08
N VAL A 266 4.72 8.34 22.78
CA VAL A 266 5.39 7.90 21.54
C VAL A 266 5.47 6.38 21.46
N ALA A 267 5.88 5.73 22.56
CA ALA A 267 5.98 4.27 22.64
C ALA A 267 4.62 3.57 22.50
N GLN A 268 3.59 4.12 23.15
CA GLN A 268 2.22 3.60 23.10
C GLN A 268 1.61 3.71 21.69
N ILE A 269 1.80 4.83 20.99
CA ILE A 269 1.39 4.95 19.57
C ILE A 269 2.14 3.98 18.67
N GLY A 270 3.44 3.77 18.92
CA GLY A 270 4.22 2.76 18.22
C GLY A 270 3.65 1.35 18.42
N ALA A 271 3.21 1.02 19.63
CA ALA A 271 2.60 -0.27 19.96
C ALA A 271 1.22 -0.43 19.29
N LEU A 272 0.33 0.56 19.43
CA LEU A 272 -1.00 0.57 18.79
C LEU A 272 -0.90 0.53 17.26
N GLY A 273 0.10 1.18 16.68
CA GLY A 273 0.40 1.12 15.24
C GLY A 273 0.68 -0.31 14.74
N ARG A 274 1.16 -1.22 15.60
CA ARG A 274 1.35 -2.63 15.22
C ARG A 274 0.02 -3.36 15.07
N LEU A 275 -0.99 -3.02 15.86
CA LEU A 275 -2.34 -3.55 15.67
C LEU A 275 -2.94 -3.08 14.34
N ALA A 276 -2.71 -1.81 13.98
CA ALA A 276 -3.14 -1.25 12.70
C ALA A 276 -2.54 -1.97 11.48
N MET A 277 -1.34 -2.58 11.60
CA MET A 277 -0.74 -3.36 10.51
C MET A 277 -1.59 -4.57 10.10
N VAL A 278 -2.36 -5.17 11.00
CA VAL A 278 -3.25 -6.30 10.65
C VAL A 278 -4.34 -5.83 9.68
N MET A 279 -4.81 -4.58 9.85
CA MET A 279 -5.83 -3.99 9.00
C MET A 279 -5.36 -3.77 7.57
N ASN A 280 -4.04 -3.68 7.33
CA ASN A 280 -3.47 -3.53 5.98
C ASN A 280 -3.80 -4.71 5.05
N ILE A 281 -4.06 -5.91 5.60
CA ILE A 281 -4.49 -7.07 4.81
C ILE A 281 -5.75 -6.71 3.99
N ILE A 282 -6.67 -5.93 4.56
CA ILE A 282 -7.91 -5.51 3.90
C ILE A 282 -7.59 -4.61 2.71
N SER A 283 -6.66 -3.66 2.85
CA SER A 283 -6.20 -2.79 1.76
C SER A 283 -5.60 -3.60 0.61
N VAL A 284 -4.74 -4.57 0.91
CA VAL A 284 -4.10 -5.41 -0.11
C VAL A 284 -5.14 -6.25 -0.87
N LEU A 285 -6.10 -6.84 -0.16
CA LEU A 285 -7.20 -7.59 -0.78
C LEU A 285 -8.04 -6.70 -1.69
N PHE A 286 -8.33 -5.48 -1.26
CA PHE A 286 -9.09 -4.52 -2.05
C PHE A 286 -8.34 -4.11 -3.32
N GLY A 287 -7.06 -3.76 -3.19
CA GLY A 287 -6.19 -3.40 -4.32
C GLY A 287 -5.92 -4.56 -5.30
N MET A 288 -6.03 -5.80 -4.84
CA MET A 288 -5.84 -6.98 -5.68
C MET A 288 -7.13 -7.47 -6.35
N LEU A 289 -8.26 -7.44 -5.64
CA LEU A 289 -9.50 -8.08 -6.07
C LEU A 289 -10.57 -7.08 -6.54
N ILE A 290 -10.68 -5.92 -5.91
CA ILE A 290 -11.82 -5.02 -6.13
C ILE A 290 -11.43 -3.87 -7.07
N ALA A 291 -10.35 -3.14 -6.79
CA ALA A 291 -9.90 -2.02 -7.62
C ALA A 291 -9.66 -2.42 -9.10
N PRO A 292 -9.01 -3.55 -9.43
CA PRO A 292 -8.81 -3.94 -10.84
C PRO A 292 -10.13 -4.32 -11.52
N ARG A 293 -11.09 -4.90 -10.78
CA ARG A 293 -12.42 -5.19 -11.31
C ARG A 293 -13.20 -3.91 -11.61
N PHE A 294 -13.06 -2.89 -10.77
CA PHE A 294 -13.66 -1.58 -10.96
C PHE A 294 -13.05 -0.84 -12.16
N ALA A 295 -11.74 -0.92 -12.35
CA ALA A 295 -11.04 -0.34 -13.50
C ALA A 295 -11.52 -0.89 -14.86
N ARG A 296 -11.99 -2.15 -14.90
CA ARG A 296 -12.49 -2.83 -16.11
C ARG A 296 -13.94 -2.52 -16.46
N LEU A 297 -14.69 -1.86 -15.56
CA LEU A 297 -16.09 -1.55 -15.81
C LEU A 297 -16.21 -0.50 -16.92
N GLU A 298 -17.22 -0.68 -17.77
CA GLU A 298 -17.59 0.29 -18.79
C GLU A 298 -17.96 1.64 -18.15
N ALA A 299 -17.91 2.72 -18.93
CA ALA A 299 -18.19 4.07 -18.46
C ALA A 299 -19.70 4.36 -18.33
N ASP A 300 -20.46 3.43 -17.74
CA ASP A 300 -21.88 3.57 -17.46
C ASP A 300 -22.09 4.09 -16.02
N PHE A 301 -22.77 5.23 -15.89
CA PHE A 301 -23.11 5.86 -14.62
C PHE A 301 -23.83 4.92 -13.65
N SER A 302 -24.88 4.23 -14.10
CA SER A 302 -25.75 3.41 -13.24
C SER A 302 -24.99 2.21 -12.69
N LEU A 303 -24.21 1.55 -13.55
CA LEU A 303 -23.37 0.43 -13.16
C LEU A 303 -22.27 0.85 -12.20
N LEU A 304 -21.53 1.92 -12.53
CA LEU A 304 -20.40 2.38 -11.72
C LEU A 304 -20.84 2.88 -10.35
N LYS A 305 -21.89 3.71 -10.28
CA LYS A 305 -22.43 4.20 -9.00
C LYS A 305 -22.86 3.04 -8.11
N ARG A 306 -23.57 2.05 -8.67
CA ARG A 306 -23.99 0.86 -7.91
C ARG A 306 -22.79 0.08 -7.38
N ARG A 307 -21.76 -0.16 -8.21
CA ARG A 307 -20.56 -0.92 -7.79
C ARG A 307 -19.71 -0.15 -6.79
N TYR A 308 -19.61 1.17 -6.95
CA TYR A 308 -18.93 2.06 -6.03
C TYR A 308 -19.60 2.01 -4.64
N LEU A 309 -20.92 2.25 -4.56
CA LEU A 309 -21.66 2.21 -3.29
C LEU A 309 -21.67 0.81 -2.65
N GLN A 310 -21.75 -0.26 -3.44
CA GLN A 310 -21.64 -1.63 -2.94
C GLN A 310 -20.28 -1.90 -2.30
N ALA A 311 -19.19 -1.45 -2.92
CA ALA A 311 -17.85 -1.63 -2.38
C ALA A 311 -17.66 -0.83 -1.08
N LEU A 312 -18.17 0.40 -1.00
CA LEU A 312 -18.12 1.22 0.21
C LEU A 312 -18.95 0.62 1.35
N LEU A 313 -20.19 0.22 1.07
CA LEU A 313 -21.05 -0.40 2.07
C LEU A 313 -20.41 -1.66 2.66
N LEU A 314 -19.83 -2.52 1.81
CA LEU A 314 -19.14 -3.73 2.27
C LEU A 314 -17.98 -3.40 3.23
N VAL A 315 -17.19 -2.38 2.90
CA VAL A 315 -16.02 -1.98 3.70
C VAL A 315 -16.45 -1.32 5.01
N VAL A 316 -17.48 -0.46 4.97
CA VAL A 316 -18.03 0.17 6.19
C VAL A 316 -18.59 -0.89 7.13
N VAL A 317 -19.36 -1.85 6.63
CA VAL A 317 -19.90 -2.95 7.45
C VAL A 317 -18.76 -3.78 8.06
N LEU A 318 -17.72 -4.09 7.29
CA LEU A 318 -16.55 -4.80 7.78
C LEU A 318 -15.84 -4.03 8.90
N PHE A 319 -15.60 -2.73 8.73
CA PHE A 319 -14.94 -1.91 9.73
C PHE A 319 -15.78 -1.68 10.98
N LEU A 320 -17.10 -1.50 10.85
CA LEU A 320 -18.00 -1.45 12.00
C LEU A 320 -17.96 -2.76 12.80
N GLY A 321 -17.89 -3.91 12.11
CA GLY A 321 -17.71 -5.20 12.76
C GLY A 321 -16.39 -5.29 13.54
N ILE A 322 -15.27 -4.85 12.94
CA ILE A 322 -13.95 -4.86 13.59
C ILE A 322 -13.91 -3.91 14.79
N ILE A 323 -14.41 -2.68 14.63
CA ILE A 323 -14.51 -1.69 15.71
C ILE A 323 -15.39 -2.25 16.83
N GLY A 324 -16.52 -2.89 16.49
CA GLY A 324 -17.38 -3.57 17.46
C GLY A 324 -16.60 -4.61 18.26
N VAL A 325 -15.89 -5.54 17.61
CA VAL A 325 -15.10 -6.55 18.32
C VAL A 325 -14.08 -5.91 19.27
N VAL A 326 -13.39 -4.84 18.85
CA VAL A 326 -12.40 -4.16 19.68
C VAL A 326 -13.03 -3.43 20.85
N TYR A 327 -14.19 -2.81 20.64
CA TYR A 327 -14.95 -2.13 21.68
C TYR A 327 -15.47 -3.09 22.76
N TRP A 328 -15.91 -4.29 22.37
CA TRP A 328 -16.40 -5.30 23.32
C TRP A 328 -15.29 -6.11 24.00
N PHE A 329 -14.10 -6.19 23.40
CA PHE A 329 -12.97 -7.00 23.90
C PHE A 329 -11.62 -6.23 23.88
N PRO A 330 -11.53 -5.02 24.47
CA PRO A 330 -10.31 -4.21 24.41
C PRO A 330 -9.15 -4.86 25.16
N SER A 331 -9.39 -5.37 26.38
CA SER A 331 -8.37 -5.99 27.21
C SER A 331 -7.74 -7.23 26.58
N GLN A 332 -8.54 -8.08 25.92
CA GLN A 332 -8.05 -9.29 25.23
C GLN A 332 -7.19 -8.93 24.02
N ILE A 333 -7.51 -7.85 23.32
CA ILE A 333 -6.68 -7.37 22.20
C ILE A 333 -5.37 -6.79 22.74
N LEU A 334 -5.41 -6.08 23.87
CA LEU A 334 -4.22 -5.53 24.53
C LEU A 334 -3.28 -6.61 25.07
N TRP A 335 -3.76 -7.83 25.35
CA TRP A 335 -2.88 -8.97 25.71
C TRP A 335 -1.83 -9.26 24.64
N ILE A 336 -2.12 -8.96 23.37
CA ILE A 336 -1.17 -9.11 22.26
C ILE A 336 0.01 -8.13 22.40
N LEU A 337 -0.24 -6.93 22.96
CA LEU A 337 0.79 -5.91 23.20
C LEU A 337 1.54 -6.16 24.52
N GLY A 338 0.92 -6.85 25.47
CA GLY A 338 1.49 -7.25 26.75
C GLY A 338 1.04 -6.36 27.92
N ALA A 339 1.32 -6.81 29.14
CA ALA A 339 0.77 -6.23 30.39
C ALA A 339 1.07 -4.73 30.58
N LYS A 340 2.17 -4.21 30.01
CA LYS A 340 2.54 -2.79 30.07
C LYS A 340 1.52 -1.86 29.40
N TYR A 341 0.66 -2.39 28.51
CA TYR A 341 -0.32 -1.62 27.75
C TYR A 341 -1.76 -1.89 28.20
N GLY A 342 -1.96 -2.52 29.36
CA GLY A 342 -3.28 -2.89 29.86
C GLY A 342 -4.23 -1.71 30.07
N ASP A 343 -3.68 -0.53 30.38
CA ASP A 343 -4.47 0.68 30.67
C ASP A 343 -4.93 1.43 29.40
N LEU A 344 -4.70 0.89 28.19
CA LEU A 344 -5.01 1.54 26.92
C LEU A 344 -6.33 1.10 26.28
N GLU A 345 -7.33 0.76 27.10
CA GLU A 345 -8.60 0.20 26.60
C GLU A 345 -9.37 1.16 25.70
N ASP A 346 -9.41 2.45 26.04
CA ASP A 346 -10.06 3.47 25.21
C ASP A 346 -9.19 3.83 24.00
N GLU A 347 -7.88 3.93 24.20
CA GLU A 347 -6.93 4.30 23.17
C GLU A 347 -6.85 3.25 22.05
N VAL A 348 -6.97 1.96 22.38
CA VAL A 348 -7.01 0.91 21.34
C VAL A 348 -8.25 1.03 20.46
N VAL A 349 -9.41 1.37 21.03
CA VAL A 349 -10.64 1.60 20.27
C VAL A 349 -10.45 2.81 19.33
N LEU A 350 -9.95 3.94 19.84
CA LEU A 350 -9.69 5.14 19.04
C LEU A 350 -8.66 4.88 17.93
N ALA A 351 -7.59 4.14 18.23
CA ALA A 351 -6.58 3.77 17.24
C ALA A 351 -7.17 2.91 16.11
N VAL A 352 -8.06 1.96 16.43
CA VAL A 352 -8.74 1.13 15.42
C VAL A 352 -9.73 1.94 14.60
N ILE A 353 -10.47 2.88 15.21
CA ILE A 353 -11.36 3.81 14.48
C ILE A 353 -10.56 4.64 13.48
N GLY A 354 -9.48 5.29 13.94
CA GLY A 354 -8.61 6.09 13.09
C GLY A 354 -7.99 5.28 11.95
N SER A 355 -7.53 4.06 12.23
CA SER A 355 -6.97 3.14 11.22
C SER A 355 -8.03 2.73 10.19
N SER A 356 -9.25 2.42 10.64
CA SER A 356 -10.37 2.05 9.77
C SER A 356 -10.78 3.19 8.84
N LEU A 357 -10.82 4.43 9.34
CA LEU A 357 -11.12 5.62 8.53
C LEU A 357 -10.02 5.91 7.51
N ASN A 358 -8.74 5.81 7.90
CA ASN A 358 -7.62 5.97 6.97
C ASN A 358 -7.66 4.91 5.85
N LEU A 359 -7.96 3.66 6.19
CA LEU A 359 -8.11 2.60 5.19
C LEU A 359 -9.33 2.79 4.31
N LEU A 360 -10.45 3.26 4.86
CA LEU A 360 -11.64 3.60 4.07
C LEU A 360 -11.33 4.70 3.05
N SER A 361 -10.65 5.76 3.50
CA SER A 361 -10.14 6.83 2.63
C SER A 361 -9.27 6.28 1.50
N GLY A 362 -8.27 5.44 1.83
CA GLY A 362 -7.39 4.81 0.85
C GLY A 362 -8.12 3.88 -0.14
N ILE A 363 -9.16 3.18 0.31
CA ILE A 363 -10.01 2.34 -0.53
C ILE A 363 -10.84 3.19 -1.50
N ILE A 364 -11.44 4.30 -1.03
CA ILE A 364 -12.16 5.24 -1.89
C ILE A 364 -11.22 5.81 -2.95
N TYR A 365 -10.03 6.25 -2.53
CA TYR A 365 -8.96 6.70 -3.41
C TYR A 365 -8.63 5.66 -4.47
N ALA A 366 -8.39 4.41 -4.08
CA ALA A 366 -8.05 3.32 -5.00
C ALA A 366 -9.14 3.08 -6.07
N LEU A 367 -10.42 3.20 -5.70
CA LEU A 367 -11.53 3.04 -6.65
C LEU A 367 -11.50 4.10 -7.75
N TYR A 368 -11.55 5.38 -7.40
CA TYR A 368 -11.63 6.43 -8.42
C TYR A 368 -10.29 6.60 -9.17
N SER A 369 -9.15 6.42 -8.49
CA SER A 369 -7.84 6.55 -9.12
C SER A 369 -7.56 5.41 -10.10
N SER A 370 -8.07 4.20 -9.84
CA SER A 370 -8.00 3.08 -10.80
C SER A 370 -8.69 3.38 -12.13
N ARG A 371 -9.59 4.38 -12.18
CA ARG A 371 -10.22 4.90 -13.40
C ARG A 371 -9.50 6.10 -14.00
N GLY A 372 -8.41 6.55 -13.38
CA GLY A 372 -7.60 7.70 -13.80
C GLY A 372 -8.19 9.03 -13.36
N TRP A 373 -9.17 9.03 -12.44
CA TRP A 373 -9.68 10.27 -11.84
C TRP A 373 -8.71 10.71 -10.75
N ILE A 374 -8.25 11.95 -10.82
CA ILE A 374 -7.21 12.49 -9.94
C ILE A 374 -7.71 13.81 -9.37
N ILE A 375 -7.71 13.97 -8.05
CA ILE A 375 -8.09 15.22 -7.38
C ILE A 375 -7.13 16.33 -7.84
N ASN A 376 -7.54 17.60 -7.73
CA ASN A 376 -6.55 18.66 -7.87
C ASN A 376 -5.59 18.56 -6.66
N PRO A 377 -4.28 18.31 -6.87
CA PRO A 377 -3.35 18.05 -5.78
C PRO A 377 -3.23 19.25 -4.83
N PHE A 378 -3.28 20.49 -5.35
CA PHE A 378 -3.18 21.68 -4.52
C PHE A 378 -4.41 21.85 -3.62
N LEU A 379 -5.60 21.54 -4.14
CA LEU A 379 -6.83 21.55 -3.34
C LEU A 379 -6.75 20.48 -2.24
N TYR A 380 -6.31 19.27 -2.57
CA TYR A 380 -6.15 18.19 -1.60
C TYR A 380 -5.14 18.54 -0.50
N ILE A 381 -3.97 19.07 -0.89
CA ILE A 381 -2.93 19.50 0.05
C ILE A 381 -3.45 20.63 0.95
N ALA A 382 -4.14 21.63 0.38
CA ALA A 382 -4.72 22.74 1.14
C ALA A 382 -5.74 22.23 2.17
N ILE A 383 -6.70 21.39 1.76
CA ILE A 383 -7.67 20.78 2.66
C ILE A 383 -6.97 19.97 3.76
N SER A 384 -5.96 19.18 3.38
CA SER A 384 -5.21 18.35 4.34
C SER A 384 -4.50 19.21 5.38
N ILE A 385 -3.71 20.21 4.95
CA ILE A 385 -2.97 21.10 5.86
C ILE A 385 -3.95 21.91 6.73
N SER A 386 -4.98 22.50 6.14
CA SER A 386 -6.00 23.26 6.90
C SER A 386 -6.69 22.39 7.93
N SER A 387 -7.06 21.15 7.59
CA SER A 387 -7.70 20.23 8.53
C SER A 387 -6.77 19.85 9.69
N THR A 388 -5.49 19.60 9.42
CA THR A 388 -4.50 19.32 10.44
C THR A 388 -4.32 20.52 11.38
N ILE A 389 -4.16 21.74 10.83
CA ILE A 389 -3.99 22.96 11.64
C ILE A 389 -5.23 23.20 12.51
N ILE A 390 -6.43 23.15 11.93
CA ILE A 390 -7.68 23.37 12.67
C ILE A 390 -7.82 22.34 13.79
N ALA A 391 -7.56 21.07 13.51
CA ALA A 391 -7.66 20.01 14.52
C ALA A 391 -6.61 20.16 15.62
N MET A 392 -5.39 20.60 15.30
CA MET A 392 -4.34 20.90 16.29
C MET A 392 -4.70 22.09 17.20
N LEU A 393 -5.48 23.06 16.71
CA LEU A 393 -5.92 24.21 17.52
C LEU A 393 -7.06 23.86 18.48
N VAL A 394 -7.83 22.82 18.17
CA VAL A 394 -9.01 22.42 18.96
C VAL A 394 -8.69 21.30 19.95
N LEU A 395 -7.73 20.42 19.63
CA LEU A 395 -7.43 19.23 20.40
C LEU A 395 -6.12 19.37 21.18
N ASP A 396 -6.06 18.80 22.37
CA ASP A 396 -4.84 18.75 23.18
C ASP A 396 -3.88 17.66 22.68
N ILE A 397 -2.96 18.07 21.81
CA ILE A 397 -1.94 17.20 21.21
C ILE A 397 -0.80 16.81 22.16
N THR A 398 -0.81 17.26 23.41
CA THR A 398 0.21 16.87 24.41
C THR A 398 -0.07 15.48 24.99
N THR A 399 -1.31 15.00 24.89
CA THR A 399 -1.76 13.70 25.38
C THR A 399 -1.87 12.67 24.25
N LEU A 400 -1.72 11.39 24.60
CA LEU A 400 -1.96 10.29 23.65
C LEU A 400 -3.39 10.33 23.10
N TYR A 401 -4.36 10.49 23.98
CA TYR A 401 -5.77 10.56 23.65
C TYR A 401 -6.07 11.67 22.60
N GLY A 402 -5.56 12.88 22.82
CA GLY A 402 -5.79 13.99 21.89
C GLY A 402 -5.12 13.79 20.52
N VAL A 403 -3.96 13.12 20.46
CA VAL A 403 -3.32 12.76 19.17
C VAL A 403 -4.11 11.68 18.43
N LEU A 404 -4.72 10.72 19.13
CA LEU A 404 -5.61 9.75 18.49
C LEU A 404 -6.87 10.41 17.94
N LEU A 405 -7.47 11.36 18.67
CA LEU A 405 -8.58 12.17 18.17
C LEU A 405 -8.17 13.04 16.96
N LEU A 406 -6.97 13.61 16.97
CA LEU A 406 -6.41 14.36 15.83
C LEU A 406 -6.36 13.48 14.58
N ASN A 407 -5.85 12.25 14.71
CA ASN A 407 -5.80 11.29 13.60
C ASN A 407 -7.20 10.95 13.07
N ILE A 408 -8.16 10.73 13.97
CA ILE A 408 -9.56 10.50 13.58
C ILE A 408 -10.12 11.71 12.83
N ALA A 409 -9.94 12.93 13.34
CA ALA A 409 -10.43 14.16 12.71
C ALA A 409 -9.87 14.33 11.29
N ILE A 410 -8.57 14.15 11.12
CA ILE A 410 -7.92 14.19 9.80
C ILE A 410 -8.49 13.09 8.90
N ALA A 411 -8.59 11.86 9.38
CA ALA A 411 -9.09 10.73 8.60
C ALA A 411 -10.55 10.92 8.15
N VAL A 412 -11.41 11.51 8.99
CA VAL A 412 -12.79 11.88 8.63
C VAL A 412 -12.79 12.88 7.46
N VAL A 413 -11.98 13.93 7.52
CA VAL A 413 -11.88 14.93 6.43
C VAL A 413 -11.40 14.27 5.13
N GLN A 414 -10.45 13.34 5.23
CA GLN A 414 -9.96 12.60 4.06
C GLN A 414 -11.05 11.70 3.45
N VAL A 415 -11.76 10.92 4.28
CA VAL A 415 -12.89 10.10 3.81
C VAL A 415 -13.93 10.96 3.10
N ILE A 416 -14.31 12.09 3.69
CA ILE A 416 -15.27 13.04 3.13
C ILE A 416 -14.78 13.56 1.77
N THR A 417 -13.53 14.01 1.70
CA THR A 417 -12.94 14.60 0.50
C THR A 417 -12.89 13.60 -0.66
N HIS A 418 -12.40 12.39 -0.39
CA HIS A 418 -12.33 11.33 -1.40
C HIS A 418 -13.70 10.80 -1.80
N TYR A 419 -14.64 10.70 -0.86
CA TYR A 419 -16.01 10.27 -1.12
C TYR A 419 -16.74 11.24 -2.04
N TYR A 420 -16.74 12.54 -1.70
CA TYR A 420 -17.39 13.56 -2.51
C TYR A 420 -16.74 13.70 -3.88
N TYR A 421 -15.41 13.62 -3.97
CA TYR A 421 -14.74 13.66 -5.27
C TYR A 421 -15.12 12.45 -6.15
N GLY A 422 -15.15 11.25 -5.57
CA GLY A 422 -15.57 10.03 -6.27
C GLY A 422 -17.00 10.14 -6.80
N LEU A 423 -17.92 10.64 -5.97
CA LEU A 423 -19.30 10.90 -6.38
C LEU A 423 -19.38 11.98 -7.47
N TYR A 424 -18.70 13.11 -7.30
CA TYR A 424 -18.66 14.19 -8.29
C TYR A 424 -18.25 13.66 -9.67
N LYS A 425 -17.21 12.82 -9.73
CA LYS A 425 -16.78 12.20 -11.00
C LYS A 425 -17.77 11.20 -11.57
N LEU A 426 -18.49 10.47 -10.72
CA LEU A 426 -19.58 9.62 -11.19
C LEU A 426 -20.71 10.47 -11.79
N TYR A 427 -21.14 11.54 -11.12
CA TYR A 427 -22.21 12.40 -11.64
C TYR A 427 -21.81 13.17 -12.91
N ALA A 428 -20.54 13.53 -13.08
CA ALA A 428 -20.04 14.12 -14.32
C ALA A 428 -20.26 13.20 -15.54
N LEU A 429 -20.13 11.88 -15.38
CA LEU A 429 -20.42 10.92 -16.46
C LEU A 429 -21.89 10.95 -16.90
N LYS A 430 -22.82 11.24 -15.99
CA LYS A 430 -24.25 11.36 -16.30
C LYS A 430 -24.54 12.62 -17.13
N ALA A 431 -23.73 13.66 -17.00
CA ALA A 431 -23.88 14.89 -17.77
C ALA A 431 -23.29 14.78 -19.19
N GLU A 432 -22.40 13.81 -19.42
CA GLU A 432 -21.76 13.52 -20.71
C GLU A 432 -22.53 12.48 -21.55
N SER A 433 -23.44 11.72 -20.92
CA SER A 433 -24.34 10.73 -21.55
C SER A 433 -25.71 11.33 -21.83
#